data_AF-A0A6A4ARA3-F1
#
_entry.id   AF-A0A6A4ARA3-F1
#
_cell.length_a   1.000
_cell.length_b   1.000
_cell.length_c   1.000
_cell.angle_alpha   90.00
_cell.angle_beta   90.00
_cell.angle_gamma   90.00
#
_symmetry.space_group_name_H-M   'P 1'
#
loop_
_entity.id
_entity.type
_entity.pdbx_description
1 polymer ?
#
loop_
_entity_poly.entity_id
_entity_poly.type
_entity_poly.pdbx_seq_one_letter_code
_entity_poly.pdbx_strand_id
1 'polypeptide(L)'
;MDDALVAIAPQKEPRRQIQAPISTVRADEELLVVSFGGSARVKRGGGAYSAIVWKLPEWSVVKARSGYAEGLTVNEAEYNGLLLSFDLLDNLDRGRLVICGDSNLV
;
A
#
# COMPACT_ATOMS: atom_id res chain seq x y z
N MET A 1 -18.54 42.05 1.48
CA MET A 1 -18.09 40.68 1.15
C MET A 1 -18.96 40.23 0.01
N ASP A 2 -18.37 39.73 -1.06
CA ASP A 2 -19.04 39.51 -2.34
C ASP A 2 -19.74 38.14 -2.33
N ASP A 3 -21.08 38.13 -2.30
CA ASP A 3 -21.91 36.92 -2.19
C ASP A 3 -21.65 35.91 -3.33
N ALA A 4 -21.09 36.39 -4.45
CA ALA A 4 -20.67 35.57 -5.59
C ALA A 4 -19.57 34.54 -5.23
N LEU A 5 -18.71 34.82 -4.25
CA LEU A 5 -17.60 33.93 -3.88
C LEU A 5 -18.04 32.76 -3.00
N VAL A 6 -19.21 32.85 -2.35
CA VAL A 6 -19.77 31.76 -1.53
C VAL A 6 -20.31 30.63 -2.41
N ALA A 7 -20.83 30.95 -3.59
CA ALA A 7 -21.44 29.98 -4.51
C ALA A 7 -20.44 28.98 -5.12
N ILE A 8 -19.16 29.34 -5.21
CA ILE A 8 -18.08 28.53 -5.78
C ILE A 8 -17.18 27.88 -4.70
N ALA A 9 -17.48 28.09 -3.43
CA ALA A 9 -16.77 27.42 -2.35
C ALA A 9 -17.03 25.90 -2.41
N PRO A 10 -15.99 25.04 -2.33
CA PRO A 10 -16.18 23.60 -2.29
C PRO A 10 -17.07 23.21 -1.10
N GLN A 11 -18.24 22.66 -1.39
CA GLN A 11 -19.10 22.07 -0.37
C GLN A 11 -18.37 20.85 0.20
N LYS A 12 -18.00 20.90 1.47
CA LYS A 12 -17.43 19.73 2.15
C LYS A 12 -18.49 18.64 2.16
N GLU A 13 -18.27 17.57 1.40
CA GLU A 13 -19.10 16.38 1.51
C GLU A 13 -19.15 15.96 2.99
N PRO A 14 -20.34 15.60 3.52
CA PRO A 14 -20.44 14.98 4.83
C PRO A 14 -19.48 13.80 4.87
N ARG A 15 -18.63 13.73 5.89
CA ARG A 15 -17.74 12.58 6.10
C ARG A 15 -18.61 11.32 6.06
N ARG A 16 -18.49 10.53 4.99
CA ARG A 16 -19.12 9.21 4.95
C ARG A 16 -18.58 8.42 6.13
N GLN A 17 -19.47 7.93 6.98
CA GLN A 17 -19.11 7.04 8.06
C GLN A 17 -18.77 5.69 7.43
N ILE A 18 -17.51 5.53 7.02
CA ILE A 18 -17.00 4.25 6.53
C ILE A 18 -16.95 3.34 7.75
N GLN A 19 -17.77 2.29 7.75
CA GLN A 19 -17.63 1.23 8.75
C GLN A 19 -16.26 0.61 8.55
N ALA A 20 -15.40 0.69 9.57
CA ALA A 20 -14.10 0.05 9.53
C ALA A 20 -14.33 -1.45 9.27
N PRO A 21 -13.65 -2.05 8.29
CA PRO A 21 -13.75 -3.48 8.06
C PRO A 21 -13.38 -4.22 9.34
N ILE A 22 -14.11 -5.31 9.62
CA ILE A 22 -13.83 -6.16 10.78
C ILE A 22 -12.42 -6.72 10.61
N SER A 23 -11.56 -6.50 11.61
CA SER A 23 -10.20 -7.06 11.59
C SER A 23 -10.30 -8.59 11.49
N THR A 24 -9.72 -9.15 10.43
CA THR A 24 -9.63 -10.61 10.26
C THR A 24 -8.49 -11.20 11.09
N VAL A 25 -7.61 -10.36 11.63
CA VAL A 25 -6.43 -10.74 12.42
C VAL A 25 -6.71 -10.47 13.90
N ARG A 26 -6.41 -11.45 14.76
CA ARG A 26 -6.50 -11.26 16.22
C ARG A 26 -5.28 -10.50 16.74
N ALA A 27 -5.44 -9.76 17.84
CA ALA A 27 -4.39 -8.90 18.35
C ALA A 27 -3.14 -9.65 18.85
N ASP A 28 -3.31 -10.91 19.26
CA ASP A 28 -2.28 -11.82 19.77
C ASP A 28 -1.75 -12.81 18.71
N GLU A 29 -2.21 -12.69 17.46
CA GLU A 29 -1.87 -13.61 16.41
C GLU A 29 -0.45 -13.36 15.88
N GLU A 30 0.42 -14.39 15.97
CA GLU A 30 1.72 -14.36 15.31
C GLU A 30 1.57 -14.69 13.82
N LEU A 31 1.80 -13.70 12.97
CA LEU A 31 1.74 -13.86 11.51
C LEU A 31 2.65 -12.87 10.80
N LEU A 32 2.90 -13.14 9.50
CA LEU A 32 3.59 -12.21 8.63
C LEU A 32 2.57 -11.31 7.91
N VAL A 33 2.82 -10.01 7.94
CA VAL A 33 2.12 -9.02 7.10
C VAL A 33 3.10 -8.51 6.07
N VAL A 34 2.71 -8.43 4.81
CA VAL A 34 3.50 -7.79 3.76
C VAL A 34 2.76 -6.59 3.23
N SER A 35 3.40 -5.43 3.30
CA SER A 35 2.90 -4.21 2.66
C SER A 35 3.74 -3.92 1.43
N PHE A 36 3.09 -3.69 0.29
CA PHE A 36 3.76 -3.25 -0.93
C PHE A 36 3.18 -1.94 -1.44
N GLY A 37 3.93 -1.29 -2.34
CA GLY A 37 3.45 -0.11 -3.05
C GLY A 37 4.28 0.18 -4.28
N GLY A 38 3.70 1.00 -5.16
CA GLY A 38 4.30 1.45 -6.40
C GLY A 38 4.12 2.96 -6.59
N SER A 39 4.99 3.55 -7.39
CA SER A 39 4.80 4.93 -7.84
C SER A 39 5.45 5.11 -9.19
N ALA A 40 4.82 5.88 -10.06
CA ALA A 40 5.40 6.27 -11.34
C ALA A 40 5.26 7.76 -11.56
N ARG A 41 6.25 8.38 -12.20
CA ARG A 41 6.19 9.80 -12.56
C ARG A 41 6.40 9.96 -14.06
N VAL A 42 5.36 10.43 -14.75
CA VAL A 42 5.37 10.71 -16.19
C VAL A 42 6.55 11.61 -16.59
N LYS A 43 6.87 12.65 -15.78
CA LYS A 43 7.96 13.60 -16.08
C LYS A 43 9.38 13.03 -15.93
N ARG A 44 9.56 11.95 -15.17
CA ARG A 44 10.87 11.32 -14.96
C ARG A 44 11.05 10.05 -15.79
N GLY A 45 10.00 9.61 -16.49
CA GLY A 45 10.06 8.43 -17.35
C GLY A 45 10.37 7.15 -16.58
N GLY A 46 9.94 7.01 -15.32
CA GLY A 46 10.13 5.79 -14.56
C GLY A 46 9.32 5.71 -13.27
N GLY A 47 9.44 4.58 -12.60
CA GLY A 47 8.68 4.25 -11.40
C GLY A 47 9.51 3.50 -10.36
N ALA A 48 9.17 3.74 -9.09
CA ALA A 48 9.73 3.06 -7.94
C ALA A 48 8.69 2.12 -7.34
N TYR A 49 9.15 1.04 -6.73
CA TYR A 49 8.30 0.06 -6.09
C TYR A 49 8.99 -0.48 -4.84
N SER A 50 8.23 -0.95 -3.87
CA SER A 50 8.77 -1.46 -2.61
C SER A 50 7.87 -2.49 -1.95
N ALA A 51 8.47 -3.26 -1.06
CA ALA A 51 7.79 -4.20 -0.19
C ALA A 51 8.47 -4.26 1.18
N ILE A 52 7.67 -4.43 2.23
CA ILE A 52 8.11 -4.61 3.61
C ILE A 52 7.37 -5.79 4.22
N VAL A 53 8.12 -6.73 4.80
CA VAL A 53 7.59 -7.83 5.61
C VAL A 53 7.67 -7.44 7.08
N TRP A 54 6.54 -7.50 7.75
CA TRP A 54 6.36 -7.24 9.18
C TRP A 54 6.03 -8.54 9.92
N LYS A 55 6.46 -8.65 11.18
CA LYS A 55 6.02 -9.72 12.09
C LYS A 55 5.11 -9.13 13.17
N LEU A 56 3.90 -9.70 13.29
CA LEU A 56 2.97 -9.45 14.39
C LEU A 56 3.24 -10.41 15.56
N PRO A 57 2.84 -10.02 16.79
CA PRO A 57 2.13 -8.77 17.15
C PRO A 57 3.03 -7.54 17.31
N GLU A 58 4.36 -7.70 17.28
CA GLU A 58 5.30 -6.61 17.61
C GLU A 58 5.41 -5.53 16.52
N TRP A 59 4.84 -5.78 15.35
CA TRP A 59 5.00 -4.94 14.15
C TRP A 59 6.48 -4.67 13.82
N SER A 60 7.33 -5.68 14.04
CA SER A 60 8.75 -5.58 13.75
C SER A 60 9.02 -5.78 12.26
N VAL A 61 9.97 -5.02 11.70
CA VAL A 61 10.39 -5.21 10.30
C VAL A 61 11.28 -6.45 10.22
N VAL A 62 10.85 -7.43 9.42
CA VAL A 62 11.63 -8.65 9.14
C VAL A 62 12.55 -8.43 7.95
N LYS A 63 12.00 -7.90 6.85
CA LYS A 63 12.72 -7.58 5.62
C LYS A 63 12.07 -6.39 4.92
N ALA A 64 12.86 -5.62 4.19
CA ALA A 64 12.37 -4.56 3.31
C ALA A 64 13.24 -4.48 2.06
N ARG A 65 12.63 -4.15 0.93
CA ARG A 65 13.36 -3.88 -0.32
C ARG A 65 12.59 -2.88 -1.17
N SER A 66 13.33 -2.14 -1.99
CA SER A 66 12.77 -1.28 -3.02
C SER A 66 13.55 -1.44 -4.32
N GLY A 67 12.94 -0.99 -5.42
CA GLY A 67 13.52 -0.96 -6.74
C GLY A 67 13.03 0.25 -7.53
N TYR A 68 13.68 0.50 -8.67
CA TYR A 68 13.30 1.50 -9.64
C TYR A 68 13.51 0.94 -11.04
N ALA A 69 12.58 1.23 -11.95
CA ALA A 69 12.76 0.97 -13.37
C ALA A 69 12.22 2.13 -14.21
N GLU A 70 12.85 2.33 -15.36
CA GLU A 70 12.39 3.29 -16.36
C GLU A 70 11.13 2.77 -17.08
N GLY A 71 10.32 3.69 -17.61
CA GLY A 71 9.15 3.41 -18.43
C GLY A 71 7.92 2.89 -17.68
N LEU A 72 7.97 2.67 -16.36
CA LEU A 72 6.84 2.11 -15.63
C LEU A 72 5.64 3.06 -15.57
N THR A 73 4.46 2.50 -15.80
CA THR A 73 3.17 3.05 -15.35
C THR A 73 2.97 2.82 -13.85
N VAL A 74 1.99 3.50 -13.25
CA VAL A 74 1.66 3.31 -11.83
C VAL A 74 1.28 1.85 -11.56
N ASN A 75 0.45 1.26 -12.42
CA ASN A 75 0.01 -0.13 -12.27
C ASN A 75 1.18 -1.13 -12.35
N GLU A 76 2.12 -0.90 -13.27
CA GLU A 76 3.32 -1.74 -13.35
C GLU A 76 4.20 -1.57 -12.12
N ALA A 77 4.36 -0.35 -11.59
CA ALA A 77 5.10 -0.14 -10.36
C ALA A 77 4.44 -0.86 -9.16
N GLU A 78 3.12 -0.79 -9.02
CA GLU A 78 2.37 -1.51 -7.98
C GLU A 78 2.56 -3.03 -8.11
N TYR A 79 2.44 -3.55 -9.33
CA TYR A 79 2.63 -4.97 -9.62
C TYR A 79 4.06 -5.43 -9.30
N ASN A 80 5.07 -4.60 -9.61
CA ASN A 80 6.45 -4.87 -9.22
C ASN A 80 6.64 -4.86 -7.69
N GLY A 81 5.91 -4.02 -6.95
CA GLY A 81 5.87 -4.05 -5.49
C GLY A 81 5.33 -5.38 -4.95
N LEU A 82 4.24 -5.89 -5.54
CA LEU A 82 3.70 -7.21 -5.21
C LEU A 82 4.68 -8.34 -5.54
N LEU A 83 5.31 -8.32 -6.72
CA LEU A 83 6.32 -9.33 -7.08
C LEU A 83 7.50 -9.32 -6.10
N LEU A 84 7.99 -8.13 -5.74
CA LEU A 84 9.05 -7.97 -4.75
C LEU A 84 8.68 -8.56 -3.38
N SER A 85 7.39 -8.55 -3.03
CA SER A 85 6.88 -9.16 -1.82
C SER A 85 7.11 -10.68 -1.80
N PHE A 86 6.87 -11.36 -2.92
CA PHE A 86 7.11 -12.80 -3.02
C PHE A 86 8.60 -13.15 -2.90
N ASP A 87 9.47 -12.33 -3.50
CA ASP A 87 10.93 -12.51 -3.36
C ASP A 87 11.38 -12.38 -1.90
N LEU A 88 10.81 -11.44 -1.13
CA LEU A 88 11.14 -11.28 0.28
C LEU A 88 10.66 -12.47 1.13
N LEU A 89 9.52 -13.05 0.76
CA LEU A 89 8.90 -14.19 1.41
C LEU A 89 9.56 -15.53 1.08
N ASP A 90 10.35 -15.64 0.01
CA ASP A 90 10.89 -16.91 -0.52
C ASP A 90 11.58 -17.80 0.53
N ASN A 91 12.18 -17.19 1.55
CA ASN A 91 12.93 -17.88 2.62
C ASN A 91 12.41 -17.60 4.04
N LEU A 92 11.11 -17.32 4.19
CA LEU A 92 10.47 -17.15 5.50
C LEU A 92 9.50 -18.30 5.75
N ASP A 93 9.41 -18.76 7.00
CA ASP A 93 8.27 -19.59 7.41
C ASP A 93 7.03 -18.71 7.48
N ARG A 94 6.09 -18.95 6.58
CA ARG A 94 5.04 -17.96 6.26
C ARG A 94 3.81 -18.13 7.13
N GLY A 95 3.55 -19.33 7.64
CA GLY A 95 2.32 -19.64 8.37
C GLY A 95 1.08 -19.01 7.71
N ARG A 96 0.30 -18.28 8.50
CA ARG A 96 -0.72 -17.37 7.96
C ARG A 96 -0.05 -16.08 7.47
N LEU A 97 -0.42 -15.64 6.27
CA LEU A 97 0.12 -14.45 5.62
C LEU A 97 -1.02 -13.47 5.30
N VAL A 98 -0.76 -12.19 5.53
CA VAL A 98 -1.61 -11.09 5.05
C VAL A 98 -0.81 -10.23 4.09
N ILE A 99 -1.36 -9.94 2.91
CA ILE A 99 -0.75 -9.05 1.93
C ILE A 99 -1.63 -7.80 1.81
N CYS A 100 -1.01 -6.63 1.88
CA CYS A 100 -1.65 -5.33 1.83
C CYS A 100 -1.00 -4.47 0.75
N GLY A 101 -1.82 -3.89 -0.13
CA GLY A 101 -1.46 -2.84 -1.07
C GLY A 101 -2.55 -1.78 -1.08
N ASP A 102 -2.25 -0.57 -1.55
CA ASP A 102 -3.21 0.51 -1.75
C ASP A 102 -3.81 0.52 -3.17
N SER A 103 -3.27 -0.29 -4.07
CA SER A 103 -3.84 -0.56 -5.39
C SER A 103 -5.13 -1.38 -5.28
N ASN A 104 -6.20 -0.93 -5.96
CA ASN A 104 -7.40 -1.76 -6.15
C ASN A 104 -7.25 -2.76 -7.31
N LEU A 105 -6.27 -2.54 -8.19
CA LEU A 105 -6.07 -3.36 -9.38
C LEU A 105 -5.20 -4.60 -9.10
N VAL A 106 -4.28 -4.46 -8.14
CA VAL A 106 -3.27 -5.46 -7.75
C VAL A 106 -3.62 -5.96 -6.36
#